data_AF-A0A3G9K5D1-F1
#
_entry.id   AF-A0A3G9K5D1-F1
#
_cell.length_a   1.000
_cell.length_b   1.000
_cell.length_c   1.000
_cell.angle_alpha   90.00
_cell.angle_beta   90.00
_cell.angle_gamma   90.00
#
_symmetry.space_group_name_H-M   'P 1'
#
loop_
_entity.id
_entity.type
_entity.pdbx_description
1 polymer ?
#
loop_
_entity_poly.entity_id
_entity_poly.type
_entity_poly.pdbx_seq_one_letter_code
_entity_poly.pdbx_strand_id
1 'polypeptide(L)' 'MPRESCSIFYFAYSPELQPAERLWSLVDEPLVNEHFETIEAMEETMTNEIKNLTNYHWLT' A
#
# COMPACT_ATOMS: atom_id res chain seq x y z
N MET A 1 -19.74 16.59 0.43
CA MET A 1 -20.24 15.96 -0.81
C MET A 1 -20.25 14.46 -0.59
N PRO A 2 -21.33 13.72 -0.92
CA PRO A 2 -21.31 12.27 -0.80
C PRO A 2 -20.31 11.74 -1.83
N ARG A 3 -19.29 11.01 -1.38
CA ARG A 3 -18.40 10.28 -2.29
C ARG A 3 -19.18 9.07 -2.81
N GLU A 4 -19.85 9.27 -3.94
CA GLU A 4 -20.44 8.14 -4.67
C GLU A 4 -19.30 7.18 -5.01
N SER A 5 -19.38 5.96 -4.46
CA SER A 5 -18.34 4.95 -4.68
C SER A 5 -18.55 4.35 -6.07
N CYS A 6 -17.65 4.66 -7.01
CA CYS A 6 -17.65 4.05 -8.33
C CYS A 6 -17.09 2.63 -8.22
N SER A 7 -17.93 1.62 -8.45
CA SER A 7 -17.50 0.22 -8.46
C SER A 7 -16.83 -0.10 -9.80
N ILE A 8 -15.60 -0.63 -9.76
CA ILE A 8 -14.82 -0.99 -10.94
C ILE A 8 -14.85 -2.51 -11.11
N PHE A 9 -15.14 -2.98 -12.32
CA PHE A 9 -15.07 -4.41 -12.67
C PHE A 9 -13.64 -4.80 -13.01
N TYR A 10 -13.14 -5.88 -12.39
CA TYR A 10 -11.82 -6.46 -12.68
C TYR A 10 -11.96 -7.79 -13.43
N PHE A 11 -11.10 -8.00 -14.42
CA PHE A 11 -10.93 -9.30 -15.06
C PHE A 11 -10.16 -10.26 -14.13
N ALA A 12 -10.48 -11.56 -14.19
CA ALA A 12 -9.78 -12.57 -13.40
C ALA A 12 -8.31 -12.68 -13.83
N TYR A 13 -7.41 -12.86 -12.85
CA TYR A 13 -5.96 -12.98 -13.07
C TYR A 13 -5.32 -11.79 -13.80
N SER A 14 -5.89 -10.58 -13.62
CA SER A 14 -5.32 -9.32 -14.11
C SER A 14 -4.77 -8.44 -12.97
N PRO A 15 -3.68 -8.89 -12.30
CA PRO A 15 -3.02 -8.15 -11.23
C PRO A 15 -2.65 -6.71 -11.62
N GLU A 16 -2.17 -6.54 -12.85
CA GLU A 16 -1.73 -5.27 -13.43
C GLU A 16 -2.81 -4.18 -13.48
N LEU A 17 -4.08 -4.59 -13.46
CA LEU A 17 -5.21 -3.67 -13.48
C LEU A 17 -5.46 -3.08 -12.08
N GLN A 18 -5.10 -3.77 -11.01
CA GLN A 18 -5.41 -3.39 -9.64
C GLN A 18 -4.45 -2.28 -9.16
N PRO A 19 -4.95 -1.09 -8.78
CA PRO A 19 -4.11 -0.01 -8.26
C PRO A 19 -3.32 -0.42 -7.00
N ALA A 20 -3.90 -1.28 -6.17
CA ALA A 20 -3.27 -1.78 -4.96
C ALA A 20 -1.99 -2.58 -5.25
N GLU A 21 -1.95 -3.34 -6.35
CA GLU A 21 -0.81 -4.17 -6.68
C GLU A 21 0.41 -3.38 -7.15
N ARG A 22 0.22 -2.15 -7.61
CA ARG A 22 1.32 -1.23 -7.91
C ARG A 22 2.11 -0.82 -6.67
N LEU A 23 1.51 -0.91 -5.48
CA LEU A 23 2.16 -0.58 -4.22
C LEU A 23 3.03 -1.73 -3.71
N TRP A 24 2.82 -2.97 -4.16
CA TRP A 24 3.56 -4.13 -3.67
C TRP A 24 5.06 -4.00 -3.86
N SER A 25 5.50 -3.57 -5.04
CA SER A 25 6.94 -3.38 -5.31
C SER A 25 7.60 -2.31 -4.42
N LEU A 26 6.82 -1.34 -3.91
CA LEU A 26 7.34 -0.29 -3.03
C LEU A 26 7.43 -0.74 -1.57
N VAL A 27 6.52 -1.63 -1.14
CA VAL A 27 6.53 -2.17 0.22
C VAL A 27 7.36 -3.44 0.34
N ASP A 28 7.70 -4.11 -0.76
CA ASP A 28 8.50 -5.35 -0.73
C ASP A 28 9.96 -5.08 -0.31
N GLU A 29 10.58 -4.03 -0.86
CA GLU A 29 11.97 -3.67 -0.55
C GLU A 29 12.27 -3.50 0.96
N PRO A 30 11.48 -2.75 1.76
CA PRO A 30 11.74 -2.60 3.20
C PRO A 30 11.32 -3.82 4.04
N LEU A 31 10.59 -4.79 3.48
CA LEU A 31 10.09 -5.96 4.21
C LEU A 31 10.89 -7.24 3.92
N VAL A 32 11.55 -7.31 2.77
CA VAL A 32 12.15 -8.55 2.30
C VAL A 32 13.26 -9.01 3.25
N ASN A 33 13.12 -10.24 3.75
CA ASN A 33 14.04 -10.87 4.72
C ASN A 33 14.21 -10.14 6.06
N GLU A 34 13.31 -9.22 6.40
CA GLU A 34 13.32 -8.55 7.71
C GLU A 34 12.49 -9.33 8.74
N HIS A 35 12.96 -9.32 9.99
CA HIS A 35 12.26 -9.93 11.12
C HIS A 35 11.56 -8.85 11.94
N PHE A 36 10.25 -8.97 12.08
CA PHE A 36 9.43 -8.08 12.91
C PHE A 36 8.90 -8.84 14.13
N GLU A 37 9.02 -8.23 15.31
CA GLU A 37 8.48 -8.82 16.55
C GLU A 37 6.95 -8.72 16.61
N THR A 38 6.37 -7.71 15.96
CA THR A 38 4.91 -7.48 15.94
C THR A 38 4.45 -7.00 14.57
N ILE A 39 3.14 -7.13 14.31
CA ILE A 39 2.52 -6.67 13.06
C ILE A 39 2.58 -5.14 12.98
N GLU A 40 2.41 -4.45 14.10
CA GLU A 40 2.45 -2.99 14.18
C GLU A 40 3.82 -2.44 13.75
N ALA A 41 4.92 -3.11 14.11
CA ALA A 41 6.26 -2.73 13.67
C ALA A 41 6.45 -2.87 12.14
N MET A 42 5.84 -3.91 11.56
CA MET A 42 5.82 -4.11 10.11
C MET A 42 4.99 -3.01 9.42
N GLU A 43 3.81 -2.70 9.95
CA GLU A 43 2.91 -1.65 9.43
C GLU A 43 3.53 -0.26 9.50
N GLU A 44 4.22 0.07 10.60
CA GLU A 44 4.95 1.32 10.74
C GLU A 44 6.04 1.45 9.67
N THR A 45 6.80 0.39 9.43
CA THR A 45 7.85 0.35 8.40
C THR A 45 7.28 0.60 7.01
N MET A 46 6.23 -0.12 6.61
CA MET A 46 5.55 0.11 5.33
C MET A 46 4.99 1.54 5.20
N THR A 47 4.35 2.04 6.26
CA THR A 47 3.70 3.35 6.27
C THR A 47 4.74 4.46 6.13
N ASN A 48 5.87 4.35 6.84
CA ASN A 48 6.95 5.31 6.76
C ASN A 48 7.58 5.35 5.37
N GLU A 49 7.74 4.20 4.71
CA GLU A 49 8.27 4.15 3.35
C GLU A 49 7.31 4.83 2.35
N ILE A 50 6.02 4.51 2.41
CA ILE A 50 5.00 5.15 1.57
C ILE A 50 4.94 6.66 1.84
N LYS A 51 5.08 7.10 3.09
CA LYS A 51 5.16 8.52 3.46
C LYS A 51 6.36 9.21 2.83
N ASN A 52 7.53 8.58 2.82
CA ASN A 52 8.75 9.13 2.23
C ASN A 52 8.63 9.26 0.69
N LEU A 53 7.94 8.31 0.05
CA LEU A 53 7.81 8.24 -1.40
C LEU A 53 6.65 9.08 -1.97
N THR A 54 5.77 9.62 -1.14
CA THR A 54 4.55 10.30 -1.61
C THR A 54 4.30 11.65 -0.94
N ASN A 55 3.73 12.58 -1.71
CA ASN A 55 3.39 13.92 -1.24
C ASN A 55 1.95 14.00 -0.68
N TYR A 56 1.48 12.96 0.02
CA TYR A 56 0.15 12.98 0.63
C TYR A 56 0.16 13.77 1.96
N HIS A 57 -0.96 14.43 2.26
CA HIS A 57 -1.17 15.04 3.58
C HIS A 57 -1.61 13.94 4.56
N TRP A 58 -0.62 13.25 5.11
CA TRP A 58 -0.83 12.24 6.14
C TRP A 58 -1.34 12.91 7.42
N LEU A 59 -2.46 12.41 7.97
CA LEU A 59 -2.98 12.90 9.25
C LEU A 59 -1.99 12.49 10.36
N THR A 60 -1.52 13.50 11.11
CA THR A 60 -0.66 13.36 12.30
C THR A 60 -1.47 13.04 13.53
#